data_AF-A0AA37HX42-F1
#
_entry.id   AF-A0AA37HX42-F1
#
_cell.length_a   1.000
_cell.length_b   1.000
_cell.length_c   1.000
_cell.angle_alpha   90.00
_cell.angle_beta   90.00
_cell.angle_gamma   90.00
#
_symmetry.space_group_name_H-M   'P 1'
#
loop_
_entity.id
_entity.type
_entity.pdbx_description
1 polymer ?
#
loop_
_entity_poly.entity_id
_entity_poly.type
_entity_poly.pdbx_seq_one_letter_code
_entity_poly.pdbx_strand_id
1 'polypeptide(L)'
;MSTTTRVWRSISLSLTRGLAIQVCYNLSHSDGAYEREVSALKKLPSALECKRRLIITYDEDATIEDNNGKIEVLPYWKWVIA
;
A
#
# COMPACT_ATOMS: atom_id res chain seq x y z
N MET A 1 -1.89 -20.07 -23.81
CA MET A 1 -1.33 -20.38 -22.47
C MET A 1 -0.32 -19.31 -22.13
N SER A 2 -0.69 -18.32 -21.31
CA SER A 2 0.30 -17.49 -20.61
C SER A 2 -0.15 -17.39 -19.15
N THR A 3 0.82 -17.65 -18.29
CA THR A 3 0.66 -17.99 -16.88
C THR A 3 0.27 -16.74 -16.11
N THR A 4 -0.96 -16.69 -15.59
CA THR A 4 -1.37 -15.66 -14.63
C THR A 4 -0.59 -15.87 -13.33
N THR A 5 0.55 -15.22 -13.21
CA THR A 5 1.30 -15.15 -11.95
C THR A 5 0.41 -14.45 -10.92
N ARG A 6 -0.20 -15.23 -10.03
CA ARG A 6 -0.85 -14.70 -8.83
C ARG A 6 0.25 -14.11 -7.96
N VAL A 7 0.45 -12.81 -8.06
CA VAL A 7 1.19 -12.04 -7.07
C VAL A 7 0.35 -12.09 -5.80
N TRP A 8 0.84 -12.77 -4.77
CA TRP A 8 0.26 -12.78 -3.44
C TRP A 8 0.10 -11.33 -2.96
N ARG A 9 -1.13 -10.78 -2.97
CA ARG A 9 -1.46 -9.50 -2.32
C ARG A 9 -1.97 -9.81 -0.92
N SER A 10 -1.16 -9.58 0.10
CA SER A 10 -1.57 -9.67 1.50
C SER A 10 -1.90 -8.27 2.01
N ILE A 11 -3.19 -7.99 2.26
CA ILE A 11 -3.61 -6.82 3.03
C ILE A 11 -3.61 -7.25 4.49
N SER A 12 -2.72 -6.67 5.30
CA SER A 12 -2.72 -6.90 6.75
C SER A 12 -3.12 -5.61 7.46
N LEU A 13 -4.32 -5.62 8.03
CA LEU A 13 -4.85 -4.49 8.78
C LEU A 13 -4.64 -4.75 10.28
N SER A 14 -3.78 -3.96 10.93
CA SER A 14 -3.63 -4.01 12.39
C SER A 14 -4.55 -2.96 13.04
N LEU A 15 -5.67 -3.45 13.58
CA LEU A 15 -6.78 -2.63 14.11
C LEU A 15 -6.44 -1.86 15.41
N THR A 16 -5.27 -2.06 16.02
CA THR A 16 -5.02 -1.55 17.37
C THR A 16 -4.56 -0.08 17.43
N ARG A 17 -4.20 0.56 16.31
CA ARG A 17 -3.73 1.97 16.27
C ARG A 17 -4.21 2.80 15.06
N GLY A 18 -5.20 2.32 14.30
CA GLY A 18 -5.67 3.00 13.07
C GLY A 18 -4.58 3.07 11.99
N LEU A 19 -3.70 2.05 11.94
CA LEU A 19 -2.62 1.94 10.99
C LEU A 19 -3.01 0.96 9.87
N ALA A 20 -3.08 1.46 8.64
CA ALA A 20 -3.31 0.63 7.46
C ALA A 20 -1.99 0.41 6.72
N ILE A 21 -1.64 -0.85 6.46
CA ILE A 21 -0.40 -1.23 5.76
C ILE A 21 -0.74 -2.10 4.55
N GLN A 22 -0.27 -1.69 3.38
CA GLN A 22 -0.16 -2.53 2.18
C GLN A 22 1.30 -2.98 2.04
N VAL A 23 1.53 -4.19 1.55
CA VAL A 23 2.87 -4.64 1.16
C VAL A 23 2.85 -5.10 -0.29
N CYS A 24 3.77 -4.58 -1.10
CA CYS A 24 3.96 -5.02 -2.49
C CYS A 24 5.46 -5.08 -2.83
N TYR A 25 5.82 -5.83 -3.88
CA TYR A 25 7.22 -5.92 -4.30
C TYR A 25 7.64 -4.72 -5.18
N ASN A 26 6.76 -4.30 -6.09
CA ASN A 26 6.95 -3.15 -6.97
C ASN A 26 5.56 -2.51 -7.23
N LEU A 27 5.48 -1.19 -7.16
CA LEU A 27 4.36 -0.40 -7.64
C LEU A 27 4.45 -0.32 -9.17
N SER A 28 4.05 -1.39 -9.85
CA SER A 28 4.11 -1.45 -11.30
C SER A 28 3.30 -0.31 -11.92
N HIS A 29 3.98 0.70 -12.47
CA HIS A 29 3.41 1.88 -13.15
C HIS A 29 2.61 1.56 -14.42
N SER A 30 2.51 0.28 -14.80
CA SER A 30 1.50 -0.17 -15.74
C SER A 30 0.11 0.19 -15.19
N ASP A 31 -0.56 1.17 -15.80
CA ASP A 31 -1.77 1.86 -15.32
C ASP A 31 -2.83 0.96 -14.67
N GLY A 32 -2.99 -0.29 -15.13
CA GLY A 32 -3.99 -1.22 -14.61
C GLY A 32 -3.69 -1.85 -13.25
N ALA A 33 -2.41 -2.00 -12.87
CA ALA A 33 -2.01 -2.67 -11.62
C ALA A 33 -1.89 -1.68 -10.44
N TYR A 34 -1.43 -0.47 -10.73
CA TYR A 34 -1.29 0.62 -9.77
C TYR A 34 -2.64 1.08 -9.22
N GLU A 35 -3.59 1.40 -10.10
CA GLU A 35 -4.93 1.84 -9.68
C GLU A 35 -5.69 0.75 -8.89
N ARG A 36 -5.50 -0.52 -9.23
CA ARG A 36 -6.13 -1.63 -8.47
C ARG A 36 -5.56 -1.79 -7.06
N GLU A 37 -4.29 -1.46 -6.82
CA GLU A 37 -3.69 -1.53 -5.47
C GLU A 37 -4.00 -0.33 -4.62
N VAL A 38 -3.82 0.84 -5.21
CA VAL A 38 -3.93 2.08 -4.47
C VAL A 38 -5.40 2.37 -4.18
N SER A 39 -6.34 1.92 -5.04
CA SER A 39 -7.79 2.11 -4.79
C SER A 39 -8.31 1.40 -3.54
N ALA A 40 -7.76 0.23 -3.17
CA ALA A 40 -8.14 -0.44 -1.93
C ALA A 40 -7.71 0.39 -0.70
N LEU A 41 -6.48 0.93 -0.73
CA LEU A 41 -5.96 1.78 0.34
C LEU A 41 -6.65 3.16 0.39
N LYS A 42 -6.97 3.74 -0.77
CA LYS A 42 -7.72 5.01 -0.88
C LYS A 42 -9.13 4.89 -0.30
N LYS A 43 -9.78 3.73 -0.42
CA LYS A 43 -11.15 3.49 0.11
C LYS A 43 -11.16 3.15 1.59
N LEU A 44 -10.04 2.67 2.14
CA LEU A 44 -9.95 2.21 3.52
C LEU A 44 -10.31 3.27 4.57
N PRO A 45 -9.90 4.55 4.43
CA PRO A 45 -10.32 5.65 5.32
C PRO A 45 -11.83 5.89 5.37
N SER A 46 -12.57 5.54 4.31
CA SER A 46 -14.03 5.73 4.28
C SER A 46 -14.77 4.66 5.10
N ALA A 47 -14.12 3.52 5.38
CA ALA A 47 -14.69 2.42 6.14
C ALA A 47 -14.14 2.33 7.57
N LEU A 48 -12.93 2.83 7.83
CA LEU A 48 -12.24 2.74 9.12
C LEU A 48 -11.43 4.01 9.37
N GLU A 49 -11.42 4.48 10.63
CA GLU A 49 -10.58 5.61 11.04
C GLU A 49 -9.09 5.24 10.92
N CYS A 50 -8.48 5.62 9.80
CA CYS A 50 -7.07 5.38 9.51
C CYS A 50 -6.27 6.64 9.78
N LYS A 51 -5.50 6.65 10.87
CA LYS A 51 -4.63 7.77 11.27
C LYS A 51 -3.32 7.79 10.48
N ARG A 52 -2.87 6.62 10.02
CA ARG A 52 -1.63 6.48 9.24
C ARG A 52 -1.79 5.39 8.18
N ARG A 53 -1.28 5.66 6.98
CA ARG A 53 -1.37 4.77 5.83
C ARG A 53 0.01 4.56 5.22
N LEU A 54 0.41 3.31 5.11
CA LEU A 54 1.72 2.89 4.65
C LEU A 54 1.60 1.90 3.49
N ILE A 55 2.46 2.05 2.50
CA ILE A 55 2.76 1.04 1.49
C ILE A 55 4.23 0.66 1.68
N ILE A 56 4.47 -0.62 1.97
CA ILE A 56 5.82 -1.15 2.09
C ILE A 56 6.20 -1.78 0.75
N THR A 57 7.30 -1.31 0.16
CA THR A 57 7.85 -1.78 -1.12
C THR A 57 9.19 -2.48 -0.91
N TYR A 58 9.77 -3.03 -1.98
CA TYR A 58 11.13 -3.57 -1.90
C TYR A 58 12.18 -2.44 -1.75
N ASP A 59 12.13 -1.44 -2.63
CA ASP A 59 13.15 -0.39 -2.75
C ASP A 59 12.62 1.02 -3.03
N GLU A 60 11.30 1.20 -3.19
CA GLU A 60 10.69 2.48 -3.55
C GLU A 60 10.38 3.35 -2.33
N ASP A 61 10.78 4.61 -2.39
CA ASP A 61 10.43 5.65 -1.42
C ASP A 61 9.65 6.76 -2.12
N ALA A 62 8.42 6.99 -1.69
CA ALA A 62 7.55 7.99 -2.27
C ALA A 62 6.48 8.45 -1.27
N THR A 63 5.77 9.52 -1.63
CA THR A 63 4.55 9.93 -0.94
C THR A 63 3.45 10.09 -1.98
N ILE A 64 2.31 9.46 -1.69
CA ILE A 64 1.11 9.57 -2.52
C ILE A 64 0.10 10.41 -1.73
N GLU A 65 -0.35 11.52 -2.32
CA GLU A 65 -1.43 12.32 -1.77
C GLU A 65 -2.78 11.87 -2.31
N ASP A 66 -3.78 11.84 -1.43
CA ASP A 66 -5.18 11.64 -1.81
C ASP A 66 -6.12 12.53 -0.98
N ASN A 67 -7.41 12.45 -1.28
CA ASN A 67 -8.45 13.24 -0.61
C ASN A 67 -8.55 12.98 0.90
N ASN A 68 -7.96 11.89 1.40
CA ASN A 68 -7.98 11.47 2.79
C ASN A 68 -6.61 11.71 3.48
N GLY A 69 -5.69 12.42 2.82
CA GLY A 69 -4.38 12.81 3.34
C GLY A 69 -3.23 12.14 2.59
N LYS A 70 -2.14 11.84 3.30
CA LYS A 70 -0.97 11.18 2.71
C LYS A 70 -0.97 9.66 2.90
N ILE A 71 -0.34 8.97 1.95
CA ILE A 71 0.07 7.57 2.03
C ILE A 71 1.59 7.56 1.87
N GLU A 72 2.29 7.04 2.87
CA GLU A 72 3.75 6.94 2.82
C GLU A 72 4.13 5.64 2.11
N VAL A 73 4.98 5.71 1.10
CA VAL A 73 5.58 4.55 0.44
C VAL A 73 7.00 4.43 0.96
N LEU A 74 7.29 3.35 1.66
CA LEU A 74 8.61 3.10 2.25
C LEU A 74 9.16 1.78 1.76
N PRO A 75 10.45 1.71 1.43
CA PRO A 75 11.07 0.43 1.22
C PRO A 75 11.17 -0.34 2.54
N TYR A 76 11.08 -1.66 2.46
CA TYR A 76 11.04 -2.57 3.61
C TYR A 76 12.15 -2.27 4.62
N TRP A 77 13.38 -2.05 4.14
CA TRP A 77 14.53 -1.78 5.00
C TRP A 77 14.41 -0.47 5.78
N LYS A 78 13.77 0.58 5.23
CA LYS A 78 13.49 1.81 5.99
C LYS A 78 12.41 1.59 7.04
N TRP A 79 11.43 0.73 6.77
CA TRP A 79 10.35 0.43 7.72
C TRP A 79 10.85 -0.42 8.90
N VAL A 80 11.72 -1.40 8.67
CA VAL A 80 12.24 -2.28 9.73
C VAL A 80 13.13 -1.55 10.73
N ILE A 81 13.83 -0.50 10.29
CA ILE A 81 14.76 0.27 11.13
C ILE A 81 14.12 1.51 11.78
N ALA A 82 12.84 1.79 11.48
CA ALA A 82 12.13 3.00 11.91
C ALA A 82 11.62 2.93 13.36
#